data_AF-A0A3C0VEJ2-F1
#
_entry.id   AF-A0A3C0VEJ2-F1
#
_cell.length_a   1.000
_cell.length_b   1.000
_cell.length_c   1.000
_cell.angle_alpha   90.00
_cell.angle_beta   90.00
_cell.angle_gamma   90.00
#
_symmetry.space_group_name_H-M   'P 1'
#
loop_
_entity.id
_entity.type
_entity.pdbx_description
1 polymer ?
#
loop_
_entity_poly.entity_id
_entity_poly.type
_entity_poly.pdbx_seq_one_letter_code
_entity_poly.pdbx_strand_id
1 'polypeptide(L)'
;MRRLLSHGIVPPPPAPRQSRRAPHENAASIPFGLKGYLFHYAGGVVDERTGALDQLGKDLQAVNARFAAIGDEILALGNPTAVYSTAISKTEKDRPVEGAPAVPGGLAPLPPDHWFRVEGGELLVGLFKGPKGSDVLAAACHNPYAPQTVTLRFGSPVKVSLFDRARKRWTPSQPVRNTISFRVEEYATELVRIER
;
A
#
# COMPACT_ATOMS: atom_id res chain seq x y z
N MET A 1 -3.81 -24.05 -89.03
CA MET A 1 -4.99 -23.52 -88.30
C MET A 1 -5.03 -24.20 -86.92
N ARG A 2 -4.38 -23.67 -85.88
CA ARG A 2 -4.91 -22.75 -84.83
C ARG A 2 -6.29 -23.11 -84.26
N ARG A 3 -6.30 -23.78 -83.09
CA ARG A 3 -7.22 -23.64 -81.93
C ARG A 3 -6.42 -24.12 -80.70
N LEU A 4 -5.70 -23.27 -79.96
CA LEU A 4 -6.16 -22.44 -78.84
C LEU A 4 -7.05 -23.21 -77.85
N LEU A 5 -6.43 -24.01 -76.98
CA LEU A 5 -7.00 -24.39 -75.68
C LEU A 5 -6.33 -23.51 -74.62
N SER A 6 -7.05 -22.48 -74.22
CA SER A 6 -6.76 -21.59 -73.10
C SER A 6 -6.78 -22.37 -71.79
N HIS A 7 -5.61 -22.80 -71.30
CA HIS A 7 -5.45 -23.13 -69.89
C HIS A 7 -5.31 -21.81 -69.12
N GLY A 8 -6.39 -21.45 -68.43
CA GLY A 8 -6.42 -20.29 -67.56
C GLY A 8 -5.38 -20.46 -66.45
N ILE A 9 -4.29 -19.71 -66.53
CA ILE A 9 -3.35 -19.53 -65.44
C ILE A 9 -4.09 -18.71 -64.39
N VAL A 10 -4.56 -19.38 -63.33
CA VAL A 10 -5.10 -18.70 -62.15
C VAL A 10 -3.94 -17.94 -61.52
N PRO A 11 -4.00 -16.59 -61.41
CA PRO A 11 -2.95 -15.87 -60.72
C PRO A 11 -2.93 -16.29 -59.23
N PRO A 12 -1.74 -16.46 -58.63
CA PRO A 12 -1.66 -16.74 -57.20
C PRO A 12 -2.39 -15.64 -56.41
N PRO A 13 -3.03 -15.97 -55.29
CA PRO A 13 -3.70 -14.98 -54.47
C PRO A 13 -2.69 -13.90 -54.06
N PRO A 14 -3.11 -12.62 -53.99
CA PRO A 14 -2.22 -11.55 -53.59
C PRO A 14 -1.64 -11.86 -52.20
N ALA A 15 -0.32 -11.70 -52.06
CA ALA A 15 0.34 -11.82 -50.77
C ALA A 15 -0.35 -10.92 -49.75
N PRO A 16 -0.55 -11.38 -48.49
CA PRO A 16 -1.19 -10.57 -47.47
C PRO A 16 -0.43 -9.26 -47.32
N ARG A 17 -1.13 -8.13 -47.46
CA ARG A 17 -0.55 -6.80 -47.23
C ARG A 17 -0.04 -6.72 -45.79
N GLN A 18 1.26 -6.86 -45.60
CA GLN A 18 1.92 -6.36 -44.40
C GLN A 18 2.39 -4.92 -44.65
N SER A 19 1.62 -3.97 -44.11
CA SER A 19 2.06 -2.68 -43.54
C SER A 19 0.85 -1.73 -43.55
N ARG A 20 0.50 -0.99 -42.50
CA ARG A 20 1.16 -0.69 -41.23
C ARG A 20 0.13 -0.87 -40.11
N ARG A 21 0.36 -1.79 -39.17
CA ARG A 21 -0.12 -1.50 -37.81
C ARG A 21 0.96 -0.61 -37.21
N ALA A 22 0.58 0.64 -36.93
CA ALA A 22 1.35 1.48 -36.02
C ALA A 22 1.65 0.64 -34.76
N PRO A 23 2.84 0.77 -34.17
CA PRO A 23 3.08 0.15 -32.89
C PRO A 23 1.96 0.65 -31.96
N HIS A 24 1.21 -0.28 -31.36
CA HIS A 24 0.45 0.04 -30.15
C HIS A 24 1.46 0.24 -29.01
N GLU A 25 2.39 1.17 -29.20
CA GLU A 25 3.16 1.76 -28.13
C GLU A 25 2.34 2.96 -27.66
N ASN A 26 2.00 2.93 -26.37
CA ASN A 26 1.56 4.09 -25.61
C ASN A 26 0.11 4.54 -25.82
N ALA A 27 -0.85 3.66 -25.55
CA ALA A 27 -2.20 4.11 -25.20
C ALA A 27 -2.86 3.25 -24.11
N ALA A 28 -2.09 2.54 -23.28
CA ALA A 28 -2.60 1.99 -22.03
C ALA A 28 -2.53 3.04 -20.90
N SER A 29 -1.48 3.87 -20.88
CA SER A 29 -1.26 4.90 -19.86
C SER A 29 -2.37 5.97 -19.81
N ILE A 30 -2.87 6.43 -20.96
CA ILE A 30 -3.96 7.41 -21.04
C ILE A 30 -5.29 6.85 -20.49
N PRO A 31 -5.79 5.68 -20.91
CA PRO A 31 -6.99 5.10 -20.34
C PRO A 31 -6.80 4.66 -18.88
N PHE A 32 -5.60 4.27 -18.44
CA PHE A 32 -5.34 4.03 -17.01
C PHE A 32 -5.35 5.33 -16.20
N GLY A 33 -4.73 6.40 -16.71
CA GLY A 33 -4.75 7.72 -16.09
C GLY A 33 -6.16 8.32 -16.02
N LEU A 34 -6.95 8.18 -17.10
CA LEU A 34 -8.34 8.63 -17.15
C LEU A 34 -9.25 7.78 -16.25
N LYS A 35 -9.04 6.45 -16.19
CA LYS A 35 -9.75 5.58 -15.23
C LYS A 35 -9.42 5.94 -13.79
N GLY A 36 -8.15 6.23 -13.49
CA GLY A 36 -7.72 6.71 -12.17
C GLY A 36 -8.37 8.05 -11.83
N TYR A 37 -8.34 9.01 -12.76
CA TYR A 37 -9.02 10.30 -12.60
C TYR A 37 -10.52 10.14 -12.35
N LEU A 38 -11.23 9.31 -13.14
CA LEU A 38 -12.66 9.07 -12.95
C LEU A 38 -12.99 8.36 -11.64
N PHE A 39 -12.14 7.41 -11.19
CA PHE A 39 -12.27 6.76 -9.90
C PHE A 39 -12.11 7.76 -8.74
N HIS A 40 -11.13 8.65 -8.84
CA HIS A 40 -10.90 9.70 -7.86
C HIS A 40 -11.98 10.79 -7.90
N TYR A 41 -12.45 11.19 -9.09
CA TYR A 41 -13.54 12.15 -9.26
C TYR A 41 -14.84 11.63 -8.63
N ALA A 42 -15.24 10.39 -8.95
CA ALA A 42 -16.44 9.77 -8.37
C ALA A 42 -16.28 9.42 -6.87
N GLY A 43 -15.04 9.19 -6.41
CA GLY A 43 -14.72 8.89 -5.02
C GLY A 43 -14.58 10.14 -4.13
N GLY A 44 -14.85 11.34 -4.64
CA GLY A 44 -14.81 12.58 -3.87
C GLY A 44 -13.39 13.09 -3.58
N VAL A 45 -12.40 12.73 -4.39
CA VAL A 45 -10.98 13.15 -4.27
C VAL A 45 -10.70 14.44 -5.07
N VAL A 46 -11.63 14.79 -5.96
CA VAL A 46 -11.59 15.98 -6.80
C VAL A 46 -12.85 16.80 -6.52
N ASP A 47 -12.68 18.08 -6.23
CA ASP A 47 -13.79 19.01 -6.09
C ASP A 47 -14.48 19.17 -7.45
N GLU A 48 -15.77 18.81 -7.51
CA GLU A 48 -16.53 18.75 -8.76
C GLU A 48 -16.69 20.11 -9.44
N ARG A 49 -16.56 21.22 -8.70
CA ARG A 49 -16.79 22.58 -9.19
C ARG A 49 -15.52 23.22 -9.75
N THR A 50 -14.39 22.93 -9.12
CA THR A 50 -13.10 23.58 -9.40
C THR A 50 -12.14 22.67 -10.14
N GLY A 51 -12.35 21.35 -10.13
CA GLY A 51 -11.45 20.36 -10.68
C GLY A 51 -10.13 20.20 -9.92
N ALA A 52 -9.97 20.90 -8.78
CA ALA A 52 -8.83 20.76 -7.89
C ALA A 52 -9.00 19.55 -6.96
N LEU A 53 -7.91 19.09 -6.33
CA LEU A 53 -8.02 18.11 -5.25
C LEU A 53 -8.80 18.73 -4.08
N ASP A 54 -9.78 17.98 -3.59
CA ASP A 54 -10.49 18.31 -2.36
C ASP A 54 -9.59 18.01 -1.14
N GLN A 55 -10.13 18.02 0.09
CA GLN A 55 -9.31 17.70 1.25
C GLN A 55 -8.87 16.23 1.26
N LEU A 56 -9.76 15.30 0.90
CA LEU A 56 -9.42 13.87 0.84
C LEU A 56 -8.30 13.61 -0.18
N GLY A 57 -8.34 14.27 -1.33
CA GLY A 57 -7.29 14.16 -2.34
C GLY A 57 -5.94 14.71 -1.92
N LYS A 58 -5.91 15.82 -1.16
CA LYS A 58 -4.68 16.33 -0.56
C LYS A 58 -4.12 15.35 0.48
N ASP A 59 -4.98 14.74 1.28
CA ASP A 59 -4.57 13.78 2.30
C ASP A 59 -4.00 12.50 1.65
N LEU A 60 -4.65 11.98 0.61
CA LEU A 60 -4.13 10.86 -0.18
C LEU A 60 -2.79 11.18 -0.84
N GLN A 61 -2.60 12.42 -1.31
CA GLN A 61 -1.31 12.86 -1.84
C GLN A 61 -0.23 12.85 -0.75
N ALA A 62 -0.55 13.31 0.46
CA ALA A 62 0.36 13.27 1.60
C ALA A 62 0.73 11.84 2.01
N VAL A 63 -0.26 10.93 2.07
CA VAL A 63 -0.03 9.50 2.32
C VAL A 63 0.88 8.90 1.23
N ASN A 64 0.59 9.15 -0.05
CA ASN A 64 1.40 8.65 -1.15
C ASN A 64 2.86 9.13 -1.08
N ALA A 65 3.09 10.40 -0.72
CA ALA A 65 4.44 10.94 -0.54
C ALA A 65 5.20 10.23 0.60
N ARG A 66 4.52 9.94 1.72
CA ARG A 66 5.11 9.17 2.84
C ARG A 66 5.35 7.71 2.47
N PHE A 67 4.41 7.10 1.77
CA PHE A 67 4.50 5.70 1.33
C PHE A 67 5.63 5.49 0.32
N ALA A 68 5.86 6.46 -0.59
CA ALA A 68 6.98 6.42 -1.53
C ALA A 68 8.35 6.28 -0.84
N ALA A 69 8.50 6.77 0.39
CA ALA A 69 9.75 6.64 1.15
C ALA A 69 10.04 5.22 1.65
N ILE A 70 9.02 4.35 1.70
CA ILE A 70 9.12 2.93 2.11
C ILE A 70 8.69 1.96 1.01
N GLY A 71 8.26 2.47 -0.14
CA GLY A 71 7.59 1.69 -1.18
C GLY A 71 8.42 0.51 -1.66
N ASP A 72 9.70 0.71 -1.95
CA ASP A 72 10.61 -0.36 -2.38
C ASP A 72 10.72 -1.49 -1.34
N GLU A 73 10.78 -1.12 -0.05
CA GLU A 73 10.87 -2.09 1.04
C GLU A 73 9.57 -2.87 1.20
N ILE A 74 8.41 -2.21 1.15
CA ILE A 74 7.10 -2.88 1.21
C ILE A 74 6.91 -3.81 -0.01
N LEU A 75 7.25 -3.35 -1.21
CA LEU A 75 7.14 -4.16 -2.42
C LEU A 75 8.01 -5.43 -2.35
N ALA A 76 9.21 -5.32 -1.77
CA ALA A 76 10.09 -6.47 -1.55
C ALA A 76 9.52 -7.50 -0.57
N LEU A 77 8.65 -7.09 0.36
CA LEU A 77 7.97 -7.98 1.31
C LEU A 77 6.76 -8.72 0.69
N GLY A 78 6.23 -8.22 -0.43
CA GLY A 78 5.07 -8.81 -1.11
C GLY A 78 3.75 -8.53 -0.38
N ASN A 79 2.89 -9.56 -0.28
CA ASN A 79 1.57 -9.43 0.34
C ASN A 79 1.63 -9.69 1.86
N PRO A 80 0.79 -9.01 2.65
CA PRO A 80 0.68 -9.31 4.07
C PRO A 80 0.11 -10.72 4.28
N THR A 81 0.63 -11.44 5.27
CA THR A 81 0.09 -12.72 5.74
C THR A 81 -1.12 -12.55 6.63
N ALA A 82 -1.26 -11.40 7.27
CA ALA A 82 -2.44 -10.99 8.03
C ALA A 82 -2.51 -9.46 8.13
N VAL A 83 -3.72 -8.94 8.34
CA VAL A 83 -3.94 -7.53 8.65
C VAL A 83 -4.83 -7.46 9.88
N TYR A 84 -4.37 -6.71 10.89
CA TYR A 84 -5.11 -6.49 12.13
C TYR A 84 -5.24 -5.01 12.42
N SER A 85 -6.18 -4.66 13.28
CA SER A 85 -6.37 -3.30 13.76
C SER A 85 -6.66 -3.29 15.24
N THR A 86 -6.15 -2.28 15.94
CA THR A 86 -6.61 -1.97 17.29
C THR A 86 -7.98 -1.31 17.23
N ALA A 87 -8.67 -1.24 18.37
CA ALA A 87 -9.82 -0.34 18.46
C ALA A 87 -9.36 1.12 18.26
N ILE A 88 -10.22 1.92 17.63
CA ILE A 88 -10.02 3.36 17.48
C ILE A 88 -10.73 4.05 18.65
N SER A 89 -9.98 4.75 19.50
CA SER A 89 -10.55 5.57 20.57
C SER A 89 -10.52 7.06 20.26
N LYS A 90 -9.83 7.48 19.18
CA LYS A 90 -9.75 8.88 18.76
C LYS A 90 -10.24 9.12 17.34
N THR A 91 -10.96 10.23 17.15
CA THR A 91 -11.35 10.78 15.84
C THR A 91 -10.13 11.37 15.11
N GLU A 92 -10.31 11.75 13.86
CA GLU A 92 -9.33 12.46 13.04
C GLU A 92 -8.88 13.81 13.63
N LYS A 93 -9.70 14.44 14.47
CA LYS A 93 -9.36 15.67 15.21
C LYS A 93 -8.63 15.43 16.54
N ASP A 94 -8.13 14.21 16.76
CA ASP A 94 -7.50 13.74 18.00
C ASP A 94 -8.39 13.84 19.25
N ARG A 95 -9.71 13.83 19.08
CA ARG A 95 -10.70 13.82 20.17
C ARG A 95 -11.16 12.40 20.46
N PRO A 96 -11.60 12.08 21.69
CA PRO A 96 -12.24 10.79 21.96
C PRO A 96 -13.43 10.56 21.02
N VAL A 97 -13.58 9.32 20.53
CA VAL A 97 -14.77 8.91 19.78
C VAL A 97 -16.01 8.95 20.68
N GLU A 98 -17.16 9.25 20.09
CA GLU A 98 -18.44 9.09 20.78
C GLU A 98 -18.80 7.60 20.86
N GLY A 99 -18.87 7.06 22.07
CA GLY A 99 -19.17 5.65 22.32
C GLY A 99 -17.94 4.81 22.69
N ALA A 100 -18.10 3.49 22.65
CA ALA A 100 -17.02 2.56 22.97
C ALA A 100 -16.02 2.47 21.80
N PRO A 101 -14.70 2.49 22.07
CA PRO A 101 -13.70 2.22 21.04
C PRO A 101 -13.98 0.88 20.35
N ALA A 102 -13.91 0.88 19.03
CA ALA A 102 -14.21 -0.29 18.22
C ALA A 102 -13.18 -0.47 17.10
N VAL A 103 -12.99 -1.72 16.68
CA VAL A 103 -12.21 -2.03 15.48
C VAL A 103 -13.03 -1.62 14.24
N PRO A 104 -12.42 -0.96 13.23
CA PRO A 104 -13.13 -0.58 12.02
C PRO A 104 -13.73 -1.79 11.28
N GLY A 105 -14.88 -1.58 10.64
CA GLY A 105 -15.56 -2.62 9.87
C GLY A 105 -14.66 -3.22 8.78
N GLY A 106 -14.70 -4.55 8.63
CA GLY A 106 -13.89 -5.28 7.66
C GLY A 106 -12.46 -5.58 8.10
N LEU A 107 -12.05 -5.16 9.29
CA LEU A 107 -10.75 -5.49 9.88
C LEU A 107 -10.89 -6.46 11.05
N ALA A 108 -9.87 -7.29 11.27
CA ALA A 108 -9.81 -8.20 12.40
C ALA A 108 -9.09 -7.53 13.59
N PRO A 109 -9.56 -7.74 14.83
CA PRO A 109 -8.77 -7.39 16.02
C PRO A 109 -7.47 -8.21 16.07
N LEU A 110 -6.44 -7.65 16.69
CA LEU A 110 -5.24 -8.43 17.02
C LEU A 110 -5.59 -9.53 18.05
N PRO A 111 -5.25 -10.81 17.82
CA PRO A 111 -5.56 -11.87 18.77
C PRO A 111 -4.91 -11.63 20.14
N PRO A 112 -5.61 -11.90 21.27
CA PRO A 112 -5.11 -11.61 22.61
C PRO A 112 -3.88 -12.45 23.00
N ASP A 113 -3.73 -13.62 22.38
CA ASP A 113 -2.65 -14.59 22.52
C ASP A 113 -1.59 -14.48 21.42
N HIS A 114 -1.66 -13.44 20.58
CA HIS A 114 -0.66 -13.20 19.55
C HIS A 114 0.73 -12.98 20.18
N TRP A 115 1.80 -13.33 19.45
CA TRP A 115 3.18 -13.29 19.96
C TRP A 115 3.69 -11.87 20.28
N PHE A 116 2.93 -10.85 19.90
CA PHE A 116 3.09 -9.48 20.36
C PHE A 116 1.74 -8.87 20.75
N ARG A 117 1.77 -7.84 21.58
CA ARG A 117 0.61 -7.02 21.96
C ARG A 117 0.93 -5.55 21.74
N VAL A 118 -0.09 -4.77 21.41
CA VAL A 118 -0.03 -3.31 21.44
C VAL A 118 -0.42 -2.87 22.86
N GLU A 119 0.54 -2.38 23.64
CA GLU A 119 0.31 -1.90 25.02
C GLU A 119 0.03 -0.38 25.07
N GLY A 120 0.36 0.35 24.00
CA GLY A 120 0.11 1.77 23.88
C GLY A 120 0.01 2.21 22.42
N GLY A 121 -0.83 3.20 22.15
CA GLY A 121 -1.16 3.67 20.81
C GLY A 121 -2.20 2.81 20.09
N GLU A 122 -2.62 3.27 18.92
CA GLU A 122 -3.67 2.68 18.08
C GLU A 122 -3.18 2.52 16.64
N LEU A 123 -3.29 1.34 16.06
CA LEU A 123 -2.70 1.10 14.74
C LEU A 123 -3.45 0.08 13.91
N LEU A 124 -3.38 0.31 12.60
CA LEU A 124 -3.55 -0.71 11.58
C LEU A 124 -2.20 -1.38 11.36
N VAL A 125 -2.14 -2.70 11.46
CA VAL A 125 -0.92 -3.48 11.24
C VAL A 125 -1.09 -4.50 10.13
N GLY A 126 -0.23 -4.41 9.12
CA GLY A 126 0.04 -5.51 8.20
C GLY A 126 1.20 -6.37 8.71
N LEU A 127 1.02 -7.69 8.74
CA LEU A 127 2.09 -8.65 9.01
C LEU A 127 2.65 -9.17 7.71
N PHE A 128 3.97 -9.16 7.56
CA PHE A 128 4.68 -9.64 6.38
C PHE A 128 5.77 -10.63 6.80
N LYS A 129 6.16 -11.50 5.87
CA LYS A 129 7.36 -12.32 6.02
C LYS A 129 8.52 -11.64 5.34
N GLY A 130 9.53 -11.31 6.13
CA GLY A 130 10.77 -10.73 5.65
C GLY A 130 11.80 -11.80 5.26
N PRO A 131 12.97 -11.37 4.76
CA PRO A 131 14.08 -12.26 4.46
C PRO A 131 14.48 -13.09 5.69
N LYS A 132 14.99 -14.31 5.43
CA LYS A 132 15.49 -15.23 6.47
C LYS A 132 14.46 -15.59 7.56
N GLY A 133 13.16 -15.51 7.23
CA GLY A 133 12.09 -15.89 8.14
C GLY A 133 11.73 -14.84 9.19
N SER A 134 12.28 -13.63 9.10
CA SER A 134 11.88 -12.51 9.96
C SER A 134 10.41 -12.15 9.78
N ASP A 135 9.80 -11.58 10.81
CA ASP A 135 8.47 -10.97 10.73
C ASP A 135 8.63 -9.46 10.55
N VAL A 136 7.86 -8.86 9.65
CA VAL A 136 7.82 -7.40 9.48
C VAL A 136 6.41 -6.90 9.73
N LEU A 137 6.29 -5.89 10.59
CA LEU A 137 5.06 -5.15 10.83
C LEU A 137 5.10 -3.88 9.99
N ALA A 138 4.06 -3.63 9.19
CA ALA A 138 3.77 -2.29 8.68
C ALA A 138 2.72 -1.67 9.58
N ALA A 139 3.12 -0.71 10.43
CA ALA A 139 2.27 -0.05 11.41
C ALA A 139 1.86 1.33 10.90
N ALA A 140 0.56 1.51 10.65
CA ALA A 140 -0.03 2.78 10.24
C ALA A 140 -0.91 3.35 11.35
N CYS A 141 -0.83 4.66 11.54
CA CYS A 141 -1.64 5.40 12.51
C CYS A 141 -3.12 5.41 12.05
N HIS A 142 -4.05 5.22 12.98
CA HIS A 142 -5.48 5.45 12.69
C HIS A 142 -5.83 6.93 12.54
N ASN A 143 -5.10 7.83 13.21
CA ASN A 143 -5.25 9.27 13.04
C ASN A 143 -4.21 9.79 12.02
N PRO A 144 -4.60 10.09 10.77
CA PRO A 144 -3.64 10.54 9.77
C PRO A 144 -3.10 11.94 10.04
N TYR A 145 -3.69 12.71 10.96
CA TYR A 145 -3.35 14.11 11.24
C TYR A 145 -2.61 14.35 12.56
N ALA A 146 -2.46 13.31 13.40
CA ALA A 146 -1.73 13.41 14.64
C ALA A 146 -0.74 12.24 14.80
N PRO A 147 0.50 12.53 15.21
CA PRO A 147 1.49 11.51 15.43
C PRO A 147 1.24 10.86 16.78
N GLN A 148 1.69 9.61 16.94
CA GLN A 148 1.55 8.91 18.21
C GLN A 148 2.74 8.03 18.52
N THR A 149 2.94 7.77 19.81
CA THR A 149 3.87 6.75 20.27
C THR A 149 3.12 5.43 20.37
N VAL A 150 3.60 4.43 19.62
CA VAL A 150 3.15 3.04 19.73
C VAL A 150 4.12 2.28 20.62
N THR A 151 3.56 1.46 21.50
CA THR A 151 4.32 0.55 22.36
C THR A 151 3.91 -0.89 22.06
N LEU A 152 4.87 -1.70 21.62
CA LEU A 152 4.69 -3.13 21.38
C LEU A 152 5.40 -3.93 22.47
N ARG A 153 4.73 -4.94 23.00
CA ARG A 153 5.33 -5.94 23.90
C ARG A 153 5.36 -7.31 23.23
N PHE A 154 6.50 -7.98 23.34
CA PHE A 154 6.71 -9.32 22.81
C PHE A 154 6.62 -10.38 23.91
N GLY A 155 6.10 -11.56 23.56
CA GLY A 155 5.98 -12.70 24.47
C GLY A 155 7.33 -13.31 24.88
N SER A 156 8.37 -13.11 24.07
CA SER A 156 9.74 -13.57 24.30
C SER A 156 10.76 -12.48 23.94
N PRO A 157 12.02 -12.60 24.38
CA PRO A 157 13.10 -11.75 23.87
C PRO A 157 13.22 -11.86 22.35
N VAL A 158 13.39 -10.73 21.68
CA VAL A 158 13.52 -10.62 20.22
C VAL A 158 14.51 -9.54 19.86
N LYS A 159 15.10 -9.62 18.66
CA LYS A 159 15.82 -8.49 18.05
C LYS A 159 14.85 -7.68 17.21
N VAL A 160 14.92 -6.36 17.34
CA VAL A 160 14.04 -5.45 16.60
C VAL A 160 14.88 -4.47 15.79
N SER A 161 14.44 -4.18 14.57
CA SER A 161 14.97 -3.08 13.77
C SER A 161 13.81 -2.24 13.23
N LEU A 162 14.00 -0.93 13.18
CA LEU A 162 13.06 0.01 12.58
C LEU A 162 13.62 0.49 11.24
N PHE A 163 12.77 0.61 10.23
CA PHE A 163 13.20 1.17 8.95
C PHE A 163 13.29 2.69 9.04
N ASP A 164 14.51 3.21 8.92
CA ASP A 164 14.76 4.64 8.82
C ASP A 164 14.47 5.09 7.38
N ARG A 165 13.31 5.73 7.19
CA ARG A 165 12.85 6.23 5.89
C ARG A 165 13.80 7.24 5.25
N ALA A 166 14.40 8.11 6.06
CA ALA A 166 15.29 9.15 5.55
C ALA A 166 16.59 8.55 5.02
N ARG A 167 17.08 7.50 5.69
CA ARG A 167 18.32 6.81 5.31
C ARG A 167 18.09 5.55 4.46
N LYS A 168 16.83 5.21 4.19
CA LYS A 168 16.40 3.99 3.49
C LYS A 168 17.10 2.72 3.99
N ARG A 169 17.19 2.55 5.31
CA ARG A 169 17.89 1.41 5.92
C ARG A 169 17.29 1.00 7.25
N TRP A 170 17.47 -0.27 7.58
CA TRP A 170 17.10 -0.81 8.87
C TRP A 170 18.09 -0.37 9.94
N THR A 171 17.57 0.18 11.03
CA THR A 171 18.34 0.63 12.18
C THR A 171 17.96 -0.24 13.38
N PRO A 172 18.93 -0.87 14.07
CA PRO A 172 18.65 -1.64 15.27
C PRO A 172 17.92 -0.80 16.32
N SER A 173 16.92 -1.39 16.95
CA SER A 173 16.29 -0.84 18.15
C SER A 173 16.42 -1.85 19.27
N GLN A 174 16.67 -1.39 20.50
CA GLN A 174 16.86 -2.26 21.65
C GLN A 174 15.57 -2.31 22.47
N PRO A 175 14.84 -3.44 22.47
CA PRO A 175 13.71 -3.60 23.36
C PRO A 175 14.16 -3.56 24.82
N VAL A 176 13.42 -2.84 25.66
CA VAL A 176 13.62 -2.82 27.11
C VAL A 176 12.54 -3.70 27.71
N ARG A 177 12.92 -4.77 28.42
CA ARG A 177 11.98 -5.74 29.02
C ARG A 177 10.97 -6.32 28.01
N ASN A 178 11.47 -6.69 26.82
CA ASN A 178 10.67 -7.19 25.68
C ASN A 178 9.64 -6.19 25.14
N THR A 179 9.82 -4.91 25.43
CA THR A 179 8.96 -3.84 24.94
C THR A 179 9.76 -2.88 24.07
N ILE A 180 9.19 -2.47 22.94
CA ILE A 180 9.70 -1.38 22.11
C ILE A 180 8.65 -0.28 22.00
N SER A 181 9.10 0.97 22.09
CA SER A 181 8.28 2.13 21.76
C SER A 181 8.88 2.87 20.57
N PHE A 182 8.04 3.27 19.63
CA PHE A 182 8.44 4.06 18.48
C PHE A 182 7.31 5.02 18.08
N ARG A 183 7.68 6.09 17.40
CA ARG A 183 6.73 7.10 16.93
C ARG A 183 6.24 6.73 15.54
N VAL A 184 4.93 6.77 15.35
CA VAL A 184 4.27 6.70 14.04
C VAL A 184 3.85 8.12 13.69
N GLU A 185 4.47 8.69 12.65
CA GLU A 185 4.18 10.06 12.22
C GLU A 185 2.84 10.16 11.46
N GLU A 186 2.36 11.39 11.28
CA GLU A 186 1.16 11.69 10.47
C GLU A 186 1.33 11.16 9.05
N TYR A 187 0.25 10.59 8.50
CA TYR A 187 0.18 9.98 7.17
C TYR A 187 1.22 8.89 6.89
N ALA A 188 1.95 8.44 7.91
CA ALA A 188 3.10 7.57 7.73
C ALA A 188 2.77 6.12 8.07
N THR A 189 3.55 5.23 7.49
CA THR A 189 3.63 3.83 7.89
C THR A 189 5.05 3.58 8.36
N GLU A 190 5.19 3.02 9.56
CA GLU A 190 6.48 2.59 10.10
C GLU A 190 6.67 1.11 9.83
N LEU A 191 7.89 0.71 9.47
CA LEU A 191 8.23 -0.71 9.33
C LEU A 191 9.06 -1.16 10.53
N VAL A 192 8.60 -2.24 11.17
CA VAL A 192 9.25 -2.87 12.32
C VAL A 192 9.61 -4.29 11.94
N ARG A 193 10.90 -4.63 11.91
CA ARG A 193 11.37 -5.99 11.67
C ARG A 193 11.68 -6.66 13.00
N ILE A 194 11.23 -7.90 13.14
CA ILE A 194 11.41 -8.73 14.32
C ILE A 194 12.10 -10.04 13.91
N GLU A 195 13.19 -10.34 14.59
CA GLU A 195 13.93 -11.59 14.48
C GLU A 195 13.82 -12.32 15.83
N ARG A 196 13.27 -13.54 15.78
CA ARG A 196 12.96 -14.39 16.94
C ARG A 196 13.96 -15.53 17.07
#